data_AF-A0A831P1Q5-F1
#
_entry.id   AF-A0A831P1Q5-F1
#
_cell.length_a   1.000
_cell.length_b   1.000
_cell.length_c   1.000
_cell.angle_alpha   90.00
_cell.angle_beta   90.00
_cell.angle_gamma   90.00
#
_symmetry.space_group_name_H-M   'P 1'
#
loop_
_entity.id
_entity.type
_entity.pdbx_description
1 polymer ?
#
loop_
_entity_poly.entity_id
_entity_poly.type
_entity_poly.pdbx_seq_one_letter_code
_entity_poly.pdbx_strand_id
1 'polypeptide(L)'
;MEAIKQIHANRCITGEALEQLAVNFGERLWKALRAITERKVTKYIFKPSNKQIWVVSGKNRDYLIISDFYCSCDDFYINVVIRKKSKFCYHVLAKRLAEALNLYTCRNL
;
A
#
# COMPACT_ATOMS: atom_id res chain seq x y z
N MET A 1 -3.54 -7.51 -10.35
CA MET A 1 -3.72 -6.28 -11.16
C MET A 1 -2.50 -6.13 -12.02
N GLU A 2 -2.71 -6.03 -13.32
CA GLU A 2 -1.63 -5.97 -14.31
C GLU A 2 -0.74 -4.74 -14.13
N ALA A 3 -1.34 -3.58 -13.84
CA ALA A 3 -0.62 -2.32 -13.59
C ALA A 3 0.44 -2.43 -12.48
N ILE A 4 0.17 -3.10 -11.35
CA ILE A 4 1.16 -3.23 -10.26
C ILE A 4 2.33 -4.15 -10.66
N LYS A 5 2.07 -5.18 -11.48
CA LYS A 5 3.13 -6.05 -11.99
C LYS A 5 4.06 -5.28 -12.92
N GLN A 6 3.50 -4.48 -13.81
CA GLN A 6 4.26 -3.61 -14.72
C GLN A 6 5.08 -2.57 -13.95
N ILE A 7 4.50 -1.94 -12.92
CA ILE A 7 5.23 -1.03 -12.04
C ILE A 7 6.39 -1.74 -11.33
N HIS A 8 6.19 -2.97 -10.86
CA HIS A 8 7.26 -3.74 -10.22
C HIS A 8 8.41 -4.06 -11.19
N ALA A 9 8.09 -4.38 -12.44
CA ALA A 9 9.08 -4.65 -13.48
C ALA A 9 9.87 -3.40 -13.87
N ASN A 10 9.17 -2.28 -14.08
CA ASN A 10 9.77 -1.06 -14.63
C ASN A 10 10.28 -0.08 -13.56
N ARG A 11 9.91 -0.30 -12.28
CA ARG A 11 10.17 0.59 -11.14
C ARG A 11 9.68 2.02 -11.35
N CYS A 12 8.68 2.20 -12.21
CA CYS A 12 8.06 3.49 -12.50
C CYS A 12 6.55 3.32 -12.73
N ILE A 13 5.80 4.41 -12.54
CA ILE A 13 4.39 4.47 -12.93
C ILE A 13 4.33 5.21 -14.26
N THR A 14 3.90 4.52 -15.32
CA THR A 14 3.62 5.14 -16.62
C THR A 14 2.31 5.95 -16.57
N GLY A 15 2.10 6.86 -17.52
CA GLY A 15 0.84 7.61 -17.62
C GLY A 15 -0.38 6.70 -17.70
N GLU A 16 -0.32 5.67 -18.55
CA GLU A 16 -1.39 4.66 -18.69
C GLU A 16 -1.66 3.92 -17.37
N ALA A 17 -0.61 3.47 -16.67
CA ALA A 17 -0.76 2.80 -15.39
C ALA A 17 -1.37 3.74 -14.33
N LEU A 18 -0.99 5.03 -14.34
CA LEU A 18 -1.55 6.03 -13.44
C LEU A 18 -3.04 6.27 -13.71
N GLU A 19 -3.44 6.37 -14.98
CA GLU A 19 -4.84 6.53 -15.38
C GLU A 19 -5.69 5.32 -14.96
N GLN A 20 -5.21 4.10 -15.24
CA GLN A 20 -5.89 2.88 -14.80
C GLN A 20 -6.03 2.82 -13.27
N LEU A 21 -5.00 3.21 -12.53
CA LEU A 21 -5.06 3.28 -11.07
C LEU A 21 -6.06 4.36 -10.61
N ALA A 22 -6.09 5.52 -11.28
CA ALA A 22 -6.97 6.64 -10.92
C ALA A 22 -8.45 6.25 -11.12
N VAL A 23 -8.78 5.60 -12.23
CA VAL A 23 -10.13 5.06 -12.50
C VAL A 23 -10.55 4.05 -11.44
N ASN A 24 -9.65 3.15 -11.03
CA ASN A 24 -9.99 2.06 -10.11
C ASN A 24 -10.04 2.47 -8.63
N PHE A 25 -9.24 3.46 -8.20
CA PHE A 25 -9.04 3.79 -6.79
C PHE A 25 -9.43 5.23 -6.42
N GLY A 26 -9.61 6.13 -7.40
CA GLY A 26 -9.98 7.52 -7.19
C GLY A 26 -9.10 8.20 -6.13
N GLU A 27 -9.73 8.87 -5.17
CA GLU A 27 -9.04 9.59 -4.08
C GLU A 27 -8.07 8.69 -3.27
N ARG A 28 -8.33 7.37 -3.18
CA ARG A 28 -7.42 6.44 -2.47
C ARG A 28 -6.06 6.34 -3.14
N LEU A 29 -5.98 6.52 -4.46
CA LEU A 29 -4.70 6.56 -5.16
C LEU A 29 -3.86 7.74 -4.70
N TRP A 30 -4.44 8.94 -4.67
CA TRP A 30 -3.71 10.14 -4.30
C TRP A 30 -3.24 10.10 -2.84
N LYS A 31 -4.08 9.57 -1.94
CA LYS A 31 -3.69 9.32 -0.54
C LYS A 31 -2.54 8.31 -0.45
N ALA A 32 -2.57 7.25 -1.25
CA ALA A 32 -1.51 6.26 -1.29
C ALA A 32 -0.19 6.85 -1.82
N LEU A 33 -0.21 7.55 -2.95
CA LEU A 33 0.95 8.22 -3.52
C LEU A 33 1.55 9.24 -2.55
N ARG A 34 0.70 10.02 -1.87
CA ARG A 34 1.13 10.96 -0.83
C ARG A 34 1.84 10.25 0.34
N ALA A 35 1.32 9.12 0.81
CA ALA A 35 1.98 8.35 1.86
C ALA A 35 3.37 7.84 1.43
N ILE A 36 3.53 7.49 0.15
CA ILE A 36 4.82 7.06 -0.41
C ILE A 36 5.80 8.23 -0.47
N THR A 37 5.38 9.37 -1.03
CA THR A 37 6.25 10.55 -1.17
C THR A 37 6.67 11.13 0.18
N GLU A 38 5.79 11.06 1.18
CA GLU A 38 6.07 11.46 2.57
C GLU A 38 6.86 10.39 3.37
N ARG A 39 7.34 9.32 2.72
CA ARG A 39 8.10 8.21 3.34
C ARG A 39 7.40 7.52 4.52
N LYS A 40 6.07 7.44 4.48
CA LYS A 40 5.24 6.88 5.57
C LYS A 40 5.07 5.37 5.50
N VAL A 41 5.72 4.69 4.55
CA VAL A 41 5.63 3.23 4.37
C VAL A 41 6.89 2.57 4.90
N THR A 42 6.74 1.71 5.91
CA THR A 42 7.85 0.96 6.52
C THR A 42 7.60 -0.55 6.48
N LYS A 43 8.61 -1.29 6.01
CA LYS A 43 8.69 -2.75 6.06
C LYS A 43 9.53 -3.16 7.26
N TYR A 44 8.99 -4.04 8.09
CA TYR A 44 9.72 -4.67 9.19
C TYR A 44 9.95 -6.14 8.88
N ILE A 45 11.18 -6.61 9.07
CA ILE A 45 11.59 -8.00 8.90
C ILE A 45 12.10 -8.50 10.24
N PHE A 46 11.36 -9.41 10.87
CA PHE A 46 11.71 -9.96 12.18
C PHE A 46 12.62 -11.18 12.07
N LYS A 47 13.78 -11.13 12.70
CA LYS A 47 14.76 -12.21 12.81
C LYS A 47 14.56 -13.01 14.11
N PRO A 48 14.85 -14.32 14.11
CA PRO A 48 15.32 -15.12 12.96
C PRO A 48 14.20 -15.55 12.00
N SER A 49 12.93 -15.31 12.34
CA SER A 49 11.76 -15.88 11.65
C SER A 49 11.56 -15.46 10.18
N ASN A 50 12.20 -14.36 9.76
CA ASN A 50 11.97 -13.67 8.49
C ASN A 50 10.50 -13.23 8.27
N LYS A 51 9.68 -13.16 9.33
CA LYS A 51 8.31 -12.64 9.24
C LYS A 51 8.34 -11.18 8.82
N GLN A 52 7.46 -10.83 7.89
CA GLN A 52 7.36 -9.48 7.36
C GLN A 52 6.03 -8.86 7.77
N ILE A 53 6.08 -7.67 8.35
CA ILE A 53 4.91 -6.82 8.54
C ILE A 53 5.17 -5.45 7.91
N TRP A 54 4.09 -4.77 7.58
CA TRP A 54 4.15 -3.44 7.01
C TRP A 54 3.39 -2.48 7.91
N VAL A 55 3.91 -1.26 8.02
CA VAL A 55 3.25 -0.16 8.70
C VAL A 55 3.15 1.00 7.72
N VAL A 56 1.95 1.56 7.62
CA VAL A 56 1.74 2.85 6.95
C VAL A 56 1.28 3.86 7.98
N SER A 57 2.08 4.90 8.20
CA SER A 57 1.73 6.00 9.10
C SER A 57 0.61 6.83 8.47
N GLY A 58 -0.53 6.90 9.15
CA GLY A 58 -1.62 7.79 8.74
C GLY A 58 -1.61 9.10 9.51
N LYS A 59 -2.72 9.84 9.47
CA LYS A 59 -2.84 11.12 10.17
C LYS A 59 -2.87 10.98 11.69
N ASN A 60 -3.58 9.96 12.19
CA ASN A 60 -3.87 9.84 13.62
C ASN A 60 -3.04 8.75 14.31
N ARG A 61 -2.63 7.73 13.55
CA ARG A 61 -1.87 6.58 14.05
C ARG A 61 -1.22 5.80 12.93
N ASP A 62 -0.35 4.89 13.32
CA ASP A 62 0.24 3.88 12.46
C ASP A 62 -0.75 2.74 12.21
N TYR A 63 -0.80 2.28 10.95
CA TYR A 63 -1.68 1.19 10.54
C TYR A 63 -0.86 -0.03 10.15
N LEU A 64 -1.04 -1.10 10.93
CA LEU A 64 -0.51 -2.42 10.63
C LEU A 64 -1.17 -2.99 9.37
N ILE A 65 -0.35 -3.51 8.49
CA ILE A 65 -0.71 -4.24 7.27
C ILE A 65 0.00 -5.59 7.31
N ILE A 66 -0.79 -6.65 7.13
CA ILE A 66 -0.29 -8.03 7.10
C ILE A 66 -0.48 -8.55 5.68
N SER A 67 0.64 -8.87 5.02
CA SER A 67 0.66 -9.22 3.59
C SER A 67 -0.05 -8.14 2.77
N ASP A 68 -0.91 -8.51 1.83
CA ASP A 68 -1.80 -7.63 1.08
C ASP A 68 -3.28 -7.81 1.48
N PHE A 69 -3.55 -8.59 2.53
CA PHE A 69 -4.89 -9.09 2.86
C PHE A 69 -5.56 -8.42 4.06
N TYR A 70 -4.81 -7.66 4.85
CA TYR A 70 -5.36 -7.01 6.04
C TYR A 70 -4.74 -5.63 6.25
N CYS A 71 -5.58 -4.69 6.66
CA CYS A 71 -5.16 -3.44 7.25
C CYS A 71 -6.03 -3.13 8.47
N SER A 72 -5.39 -2.62 9.52
CA SER A 72 -6.03 -2.23 10.79
C SER A 72 -6.86 -0.93 10.73
N CYS A 73 -7.11 -0.37 9.54
CA CYS A 73 -7.92 0.85 9.41
C CYS A 73 -9.40 0.58 9.21
N ASP A 74 -10.24 1.53 9.61
CA ASP A 74 -11.69 1.40 9.51
C ASP A 74 -12.17 1.36 8.05
N ASP A 75 -11.51 2.08 7.13
CA ASP A 75 -11.83 2.00 5.69
C ASP A 75 -11.64 0.59 5.13
N PHE A 76 -10.62 -0.14 5.60
CA PHE A 76 -10.42 -1.53 5.20
C PHE A 76 -11.58 -2.39 5.73
N TYR A 77 -11.85 -2.32 7.03
CA TYR A 77 -12.93 -3.11 7.63
C TYR A 77 -14.29 -2.81 6.97
N ILE A 78 -14.67 -1.54 6.88
CA ILE A 78 -15.99 -1.14 6.40
C ILE A 78 -16.11 -1.34 4.87
N ASN A 79 -15.18 -0.82 4.08
CA ASN A 79 -15.37 -0.73 2.63
C ASN A 79 -14.78 -1.92 1.85
N VAL A 80 -13.77 -2.61 2.40
CA VAL A 80 -13.20 -3.81 1.78
C VAL A 80 -13.88 -5.07 2.29
N VAL A 81 -14.01 -5.25 3.61
CA VAL A 81 -14.54 -6.49 4.20
C VAL A 81 -16.06 -6.52 4.22
N ILE A 82 -16.70 -5.54 4.89
CA ILE A 82 -18.15 -5.57 5.10
C ILE A 82 -18.93 -5.23 3.83
N ARG A 83 -18.64 -4.08 3.22
CA ARG A 83 -19.40 -3.59 2.05
C ARG A 83 -18.92 -4.16 0.73
N LYS A 84 -17.69 -4.68 0.65
CA LYS A 84 -17.05 -5.17 -0.58
C LYS A 84 -17.10 -4.17 -1.75
N LYS A 85 -17.07 -2.86 -1.44
CA LYS A 85 -17.14 -1.76 -2.42
C LYS A 85 -15.78 -1.34 -2.96
N SER A 86 -14.70 -1.78 -2.33
CA SER A 86 -13.34 -1.52 -2.81
C SER A 86 -12.47 -2.74 -2.58
N LYS A 87 -11.46 -2.92 -3.44
CA LYS A 87 -10.47 -3.99 -3.27
C LYS A 87 -9.45 -3.66 -2.18
N PHE A 88 -9.13 -2.37 -1.99
CA PHE A 88 -8.09 -1.93 -1.04
C PHE A 88 -8.48 -0.61 -0.38
N CYS A 89 -8.16 -0.47 0.90
CA CYS A 89 -8.00 0.85 1.49
C CYS A 89 -6.72 1.51 0.96
N TYR A 90 -6.58 2.82 1.16
CA TYR A 90 -5.40 3.52 0.64
C TYR A 90 -4.08 3.04 1.28
N HIS A 91 -4.09 2.52 2.52
CA HIS A 91 -2.89 2.00 3.17
C HIS A 91 -2.36 0.73 2.50
N VAL A 92 -3.24 -0.23 2.17
CA VAL A 92 -2.83 -1.42 1.41
C VAL A 92 -2.34 -1.01 0.03
N LEU A 93 -3.03 -0.07 -0.64
CA LEU A 93 -2.59 0.44 -1.93
C LEU A 93 -1.19 1.11 -1.84
N ALA A 94 -0.95 1.92 -0.81
CA ALA A 94 0.34 2.57 -0.56
C ALA A 94 1.45 1.53 -0.38
N LYS A 95 1.22 0.51 0.45
CA LYS A 95 2.17 -0.59 0.65
C LYS A 95 2.52 -1.27 -0.67
N ARG A 96 1.52 -1.64 -1.48
CA ARG A 96 1.73 -2.38 -2.73
C ARG A 96 2.50 -1.55 -3.76
N LEU A 97 2.15 -0.28 -3.90
CA LEU A 97 2.84 0.65 -4.79
C LEU A 97 4.27 0.95 -4.29
N ALA A 98 4.45 1.17 -2.99
CA ALA A 98 5.77 1.36 -2.39
C ALA A 98 6.69 0.17 -2.63
N GLU A 99 6.19 -1.05 -2.42
CA GLU A 99 6.95 -2.29 -2.65
C GLU A 99 7.30 -2.46 -4.14
N ALA A 100 6.33 -2.19 -5.04
CA ALA A 100 6.55 -2.24 -6.48
C ALA A 100 7.58 -1.19 -6.95
N LEU A 101 7.57 0.00 -6.36
CA LEU A 101 8.51 1.08 -6.69
C LEU A 101 9.83 1.03 -5.91
N ASN A 102 9.95 0.12 -4.94
CA ASN A 102 11.03 0.11 -3.96
C ASN A 102 11.18 1.43 -3.18
N LEU A 103 10.05 2.09 -2.88
CA LEU A 103 9.96 3.37 -2.18
C LEU A 103 9.38 3.18 -0.77
N TYR A 104 10.15 2.55 0.12
CA TYR A 104 9.78 2.33 1.51
C TYR A 104 11.03 2.28 2.40
N THR A 105 10.83 2.48 3.70
CA THR A 105 11.87 2.24 4.70
C THR A 105 11.90 0.76 5.07
N CYS A 106 13.07 0.12 5.08
CA CYS A 106 13.21 -1.27 5.53
C CYS A 106 13.93 -1.32 6.87
N ARG A 107 13.40 -2.06 7.84
CA ARG A 107 14.00 -2.27 9.16
C ARG A 107 14.10 -3.77 9.46
N ASN A 108 15.29 -4.21 9.84
CA ASN A 108 15.53 -5.55 10.35
C ASN A 108 15.50 -5.48 11.88
N LEU A 109 14.61 -6.26 12.50
CA LEU A 109 14.43 -6.35 13.94
C LEU A 109 14.72 -7.76 14.42
#